data_AF-A0A932NRE7-F1
#
_entry.id   AF-A0A932NRE7-F1
#
_cell.length_a   1.000
_cell.length_b   1.000
_cell.length_c   1.000
_cell.angle_alpha   90.00
_cell.angle_beta   90.00
_cell.angle_gamma   90.00
#
_symmetry.space_group_name_H-M   'P 1'
#
loop_
_entity.id
_entity.type
_entity.pdbx_description
1 polymer ?
#
loop_
_entity_poly.entity_id
_entity_poly.type
_entity_poly.pdbx_seq_one_letter_code
_entity_poly.pdbx_strand_id
1 'polypeptide(L)'
;MTLHLSKLVRDLIQVGLDEDVGRGDVTTEATVPPHVMAHARLSSKQELVVAGMDVFQTVYAFLDGSLHITVQQQDGDLVAAGTLLAELEGRARSLLMGERVALNFLQRLSGIATLTRCYVEAVKGYTVAIIDTRKTTPGWR
;
A
#
# COMPACT_ATOMS: atom_id res chain seq x y z
N MET A 1 3.78 4.02 16.91
CA MET A 1 3.61 2.56 16.80
C MET A 1 4.71 2.05 15.89
N THR A 2 5.63 1.23 16.41
CA THR A 2 6.76 0.73 15.60
C THR A 2 6.26 -0.42 14.72
N LEU A 3 6.01 -0.14 13.44
CA LEU A 3 5.59 -1.15 12.45
C LEU A 3 6.71 -2.20 12.30
N HIS A 4 6.53 -3.37 12.89
CA HIS A 4 7.52 -4.45 12.86
C HIS A 4 7.32 -5.33 11.62
N LEU A 5 7.56 -4.75 10.44
CA LEU A 5 7.61 -5.52 9.19
C LEU A 5 8.86 -6.39 9.14
N SER A 6 8.71 -7.58 8.56
CA SER A 6 9.82 -8.51 8.36
C SER A 6 10.91 -7.90 7.47
N LYS A 7 12.15 -8.38 7.64
CA LYS A 7 13.28 -7.98 6.80
C LYS A 7 12.96 -8.17 5.31
N LEU A 8 12.33 -9.28 4.95
CA LEU A 8 11.95 -9.58 3.56
C LEU A 8 11.03 -8.51 2.96
N VAL A 9 10.01 -8.08 3.71
CA VAL A 9 9.08 -7.04 3.24
C VAL A 9 9.80 -5.70 3.05
N ARG A 10 10.67 -5.33 4.00
CA ARG A 10 11.50 -4.12 3.89
C ARG A 10 12.43 -4.16 2.69
N ASP A 11 13.09 -5.29 2.45
CA ASP A 11 13.96 -5.49 1.29
C ASP A 11 13.16 -5.35 -0.02
N LEU A 12 11.94 -5.90 -0.08
CA LEU A 12 11.07 -5.80 -1.24
C LEU A 12 10.57 -4.36 -1.50
N ILE A 13 10.25 -3.61 -0.43
CA ILE A 13 9.93 -2.18 -0.52
C ILE A 13 11.12 -1.41 -1.09
N GLN A 14 12.33 -1.65 -0.57
CA GLN A 14 13.53 -0.97 -1.06
C GLN A 14 13.77 -1.27 -2.54
N VAL A 15 13.65 -2.54 -2.97
CA VAL A 15 13.79 -2.92 -4.38
C VAL A 15 12.76 -2.19 -5.26
N GLY A 16 11.50 -2.08 -4.82
CA GLY A 16 10.48 -1.35 -5.55
C GLY A 16 10.76 0.15 -5.65
N LEU A 17 11.29 0.76 -4.58
CA LEU A 17 11.70 2.16 -4.59
C LEU A 17 12.92 2.39 -5.49
N ASP A 18 13.91 1.49 -5.45
CA ASP A 18 15.10 1.57 -6.30
C ASP A 18 14.74 1.38 -7.80
N GLU A 19 13.74 0.55 -8.10
CA GLU A 19 13.22 0.36 -9.46
C GLU A 19 12.52 1.61 -9.98
N ASP A 20 11.59 2.18 -9.21
CA ASP A 20 10.67 3.22 -9.68
C ASP A 20 11.25 4.64 -9.51
N VAL A 21 11.95 4.89 -8.40
CA VAL A 21 12.55 6.19 -8.08
C VAL A 21 14.02 6.22 -8.46
N GLY A 22 14.78 5.18 -8.13
CA GLY A 22 16.19 5.02 -8.48
C GLY A 22 17.05 6.27 -8.19
N ARG A 23 17.39 7.02 -9.24
CA ARG A 23 18.25 8.22 -9.18
C ARG A 23 17.50 9.53 -8.88
N GLY A 24 16.18 9.48 -8.77
CA GLY A 24 15.30 10.63 -8.59
C GLY A 24 14.14 10.63 -9.57
N ASP A 25 13.06 11.33 -9.20
CA ASP A 25 11.90 11.54 -10.07
C ASP A 25 12.07 12.87 -10.81
N VAL A 26 12.66 12.78 -12.01
CA VAL A 26 12.98 13.95 -12.86
C VAL A 26 11.74 14.80 -13.15
N THR A 27 10.57 14.18 -13.30
CA THR A 27 9.33 14.91 -13.61
C THR A 27 8.89 15.72 -12.41
N THR A 28 8.82 15.09 -11.24
CA THR A 28 8.47 15.76 -9.98
C THR A 28 9.50 16.83 -9.62
N GLU A 29 10.79 16.56 -9.81
CA GLU A 29 11.86 17.52 -9.52
C GLU A 29 11.82 18.76 -10.43
N ALA A 30 11.46 18.58 -11.70
CA ALA A 30 11.37 19.67 -12.67
C ALA A 30 10.08 20.49 -12.52
N THR A 31 8.98 19.90 -12.05
CA THR A 31 7.64 20.52 -12.07
C THR A 31 7.14 20.97 -10.70
N VAL A 32 7.64 20.40 -9.61
CA VAL A 32 7.18 20.69 -8.24
C VAL A 32 8.30 21.33 -7.45
N PRO A 33 8.17 22.57 -6.94
CA PRO A 33 9.20 23.17 -6.09
C PRO A 33 9.38 22.38 -4.76
N PRO A 34 10.61 22.33 -4.19
CA PRO A 34 10.92 21.45 -3.06
C PRO A 34 10.26 21.84 -1.73
N HIS A 35 9.76 23.07 -1.63
CA HIS A 35 9.11 23.62 -0.43
C HIS A 35 7.58 23.50 -0.46
N VAL A 36 7.00 22.98 -1.54
CA VAL A 36 5.55 22.84 -1.65
C VAL A 36 5.07 21.73 -0.72
N MET A 37 4.14 22.09 0.16
CA MET A 37 3.38 21.15 0.99
C MET A 37 2.08 20.79 0.28
N ALA A 38 1.65 19.54 0.41
CA ALA A 38 0.43 19.04 -0.18
C ALA A 38 -0.29 18.07 0.76
N HIS A 39 -1.56 17.85 0.46
CA HIS A 39 -2.43 16.88 1.11
C HIS A 39 -2.93 15.90 0.04
N ALA A 40 -2.76 14.60 0.27
CA ALA A 40 -3.20 13.53 -0.61
C ALA A 40 -4.23 12.63 0.08
N ARG A 41 -5.15 12.09 -0.72
CA ARG A 41 -6.22 11.19 -0.25
C ARG A 41 -6.12 9.87 -0.99
N LEU A 42 -5.96 8.79 -0.24
CA LEU A 42 -6.02 7.43 -0.76
C LEU A 42 -7.47 6.94 -0.69
N SER A 43 -8.08 6.62 -1.83
CA SER A 43 -9.44 6.10 -1.90
C SER A 43 -9.53 4.80 -2.70
N SER A 44 -10.49 3.95 -2.34
CA SER A 44 -10.85 2.77 -3.12
C SER A 44 -11.58 3.17 -4.40
N LYS A 45 -11.28 2.50 -5.52
CA LYS A 45 -12.01 2.69 -6.80
C LYS A 45 -13.03 1.59 -7.10
N GLN A 46 -13.09 0.58 -6.23
CA GLN A 46 -13.99 -0.56 -6.30
C GLN A 46 -14.23 -1.10 -4.89
N GLU A 47 -15.22 -1.96 -4.72
CA GLU A 47 -15.37 -2.74 -3.49
C GLU A 47 -14.15 -3.66 -3.30
N LEU A 48 -13.55 -3.66 -2.11
CA LEU A 48 -12.38 -4.47 -1.81
C LEU A 48 -12.23 -4.74 -0.30
N VAL A 49 -11.46 -5.76 0.03
CA VAL A 49 -10.89 -5.96 1.37
C VAL A 49 -9.55 -5.24 1.43
N VAL A 50 -9.40 -4.32 2.36
CA VAL A 50 -8.15 -3.58 2.58
C VAL A 50 -7.08 -4.55 3.09
N ALA A 51 -5.90 -4.53 2.49
CA ALA A 51 -4.74 -5.28 3.00
C ALA A 51 -3.42 -4.64 2.57
N GLY A 52 -2.49 -4.48 3.49
CA GLY A 52 -1.16 -3.93 3.25
C GLY A 52 -0.97 -2.49 3.74
N MET A 53 -1.76 -1.99 4.69
CA MET A 53 -1.63 -0.61 5.15
C MET A 53 -0.34 -0.31 5.91
N ASP A 54 0.24 -1.31 6.57
CA ASP A 54 1.57 -1.18 7.18
C ASP A 54 2.67 -1.08 6.13
N VAL A 55 2.53 -1.80 5.02
CA VAL A 55 3.47 -1.74 3.88
C VAL A 55 3.39 -0.37 3.22
N PHE A 56 2.17 0.12 2.96
CA PHE A 56 1.92 1.45 2.41
C PHE A 56 2.58 2.55 3.24
N GLN A 57 2.36 2.56 4.57
CA GLN A 57 2.99 3.52 5.47
C GLN A 57 4.52 3.40 5.46
N THR A 58 5.04 2.18 5.38
CA THR A 58 6.49 1.94 5.37
C THR A 58 7.15 2.45 4.10
N VAL A 59 6.52 2.32 2.92
CA VAL A 59 7.02 2.90 1.67
C VAL A 59 7.30 4.40 1.84
N TYR A 60 6.33 5.15 2.40
CA TYR A 60 6.50 6.58 2.64
C TYR A 60 7.51 6.88 3.75
N ALA A 61 7.58 6.06 4.80
CA ALA A 61 8.58 6.22 5.85
C ALA A 61 10.03 6.03 5.35
N PHE A 62 10.24 5.19 4.32
CA PHE A 62 11.54 5.04 3.65
C PHE A 62 11.93 6.28 2.84
N LEU A 63 10.96 6.94 2.21
CA LEU A 63 11.19 8.13 1.39
C LEU A 63 11.34 9.40 2.22
N ASP A 64 10.42 9.60 3.17
CA ASP A 64 10.33 10.83 3.95
C ASP A 64 9.60 10.58 5.28
N GLY A 65 10.39 10.41 6.34
CA GLY A 65 9.87 10.21 7.71
C GLY A 65 9.16 11.44 8.31
N SER A 66 9.12 12.57 7.61
CA SER A 66 8.36 13.75 8.04
C SER A 66 6.90 13.77 7.55
N LEU A 67 6.53 12.85 6.65
CA LEU A 67 5.15 12.72 6.19
C LEU A 67 4.23 12.27 7.34
N HIS A 68 3.09 12.94 7.48
CA HIS A 68 2.04 12.52 8.38
C HIS A 68 1.01 11.69 7.61
N ILE A 69 0.72 10.47 8.10
CA ILE A 69 -0.24 9.56 7.48
C ILE A 69 -1.30 9.18 8.50
N THR A 70 -2.55 9.45 8.16
CA THR A 70 -3.73 9.10 8.97
C THR A 70 -4.50 7.99 8.27
N VAL A 71 -4.44 6.79 8.83
CA VAL A 71 -5.17 5.62 8.32
C VAL A 71 -6.61 5.65 8.82
N GLN A 72 -7.56 5.54 7.90
CA GLN A 72 -9.00 5.57 8.16
C GLN A 72 -9.63 4.17 8.12
N GLN A 73 -9.01 3.23 7.40
CA GLN A 73 -9.48 1.84 7.24
C GLN A 73 -8.30 0.89 7.48
N GLN A 74 -8.54 -0.20 8.21
CA GLN A 74 -7.52 -1.16 8.61
C GLN A 74 -7.53 -2.40 7.72
N ASP A 75 -6.44 -3.15 7.75
CA ASP A 75 -6.34 -4.43 7.06
C ASP A 75 -7.45 -5.39 7.54
N GLY A 76 -8.19 -5.97 6.60
CA GLY A 76 -9.36 -6.82 6.83
C GLY A 76 -10.71 -6.12 6.64
N ASP A 77 -10.75 -4.78 6.63
CA ASP A 77 -11.99 -4.04 6.41
C ASP A 77 -12.51 -4.24 4.97
N LEU A 78 -13.81 -4.54 4.84
CA LEU A 78 -14.48 -4.49 3.54
C LEU A 78 -15.01 -3.08 3.31
N VAL A 79 -14.59 -2.48 2.20
CA VAL A 79 -14.93 -1.11 1.85
C VAL A 79 -15.60 -1.06 0.48
N ALA A 80 -16.57 -0.16 0.31
CA ALA A 80 -17.19 0.12 -0.97
C ALA A 80 -16.27 0.98 -1.87
N ALA A 81 -16.65 1.18 -3.14
CA ALA A 81 -15.98 2.13 -4.01
C ALA A 81 -16.15 3.57 -3.49
N GLY A 82 -15.08 4.36 -3.56
CA GLY A 82 -15.04 5.75 -3.10
C GLY A 82 -14.72 5.93 -1.61
N THR A 83 -14.57 4.84 -0.84
CA THR A 83 -14.18 4.91 0.56
C THR A 83 -12.77 5.49 0.71
N LEU A 84 -12.63 6.45 1.63
CA LEU A 84 -11.35 7.01 2.04
C LEU A 84 -10.60 5.98 2.92
N LEU A 85 -9.40 5.59 2.50
CA LEU A 85 -8.58 4.60 3.21
C LEU A 85 -7.52 5.26 4.08
N ALA A 86 -6.90 6.34 3.59
CA ALA A 86 -5.91 7.11 4.34
C ALA A 86 -5.77 8.54 3.78
N GLU A 87 -5.24 9.43 4.61
CA GLU A 87 -4.85 10.79 4.27
C GLU A 87 -3.36 10.97 4.54
N LEU A 88 -2.68 11.73 3.68
CA LEU A 88 -1.24 11.98 3.76
C LEU A 88 -0.97 13.47 3.65
N GLU A 89 -0.11 13.97 4.52
CA GLU A 89 0.31 15.37 4.56
C GLU A 89 1.82 15.49 4.59
N GLY A 90 2.36 16.39 3.77
CA GLY A 90 3.78 16.73 3.81
C GLY A 90 4.30 17.28 2.49
N ARG A 91 5.58 17.05 2.19
CA ARG A 91 6.20 17.56 0.96
C ARG A 91 5.56 16.91 -0.27
N ALA A 92 5.11 17.74 -1.21
CA ALA A 92 4.44 17.29 -2.43
C ALA A 92 5.32 16.32 -3.24
N ARG A 93 6.64 16.56 -3.30
CA ARG A 93 7.59 15.66 -3.97
C ARG A 93 7.58 14.26 -3.36
N SER A 94 7.66 14.17 -2.03
CA SER A 94 7.66 12.89 -1.30
C SER A 94 6.36 12.11 -1.51
N LEU A 95 5.22 12.81 -1.55
CA LEU A 95 3.92 12.19 -1.81
C LEU A 95 3.84 11.57 -3.21
N LEU A 96 4.32 12.29 -4.22
CA LEU A 96 4.30 11.85 -5.63
C LEU A 96 5.30 10.72 -5.89
N MET A 97 6.53 10.83 -5.39
CA MET A 97 7.59 9.83 -5.60
C MET A 97 7.21 8.45 -5.03
N GLY A 98 6.50 8.41 -3.90
CA GLY A 98 6.08 7.15 -3.27
C GLY A 98 4.79 6.56 -3.82
N GLU A 99 4.02 7.31 -4.60
CA GLU A 99 2.64 6.96 -4.98
C GLU A 99 2.58 5.60 -5.66
N ARG A 100 3.36 5.41 -6.73
CA ARG A 100 3.26 4.21 -7.56
C ARG A 100 3.65 2.96 -6.80
N VAL A 101 4.79 3.00 -6.10
CA VAL A 101 5.27 1.87 -5.29
C VAL A 101 4.27 1.53 -4.19
N ALA A 102 3.79 2.52 -3.43
CA ALA A 102 2.84 2.31 -2.35
C ALA A 102 1.51 1.73 -2.85
N LEU A 103 0.98 2.24 -3.96
CA LEU A 103 -0.24 1.73 -4.59
C LEU A 103 -0.06 0.32 -5.15
N ASN A 104 1.09 0.01 -5.76
CA ASN A 104 1.36 -1.32 -6.32
C ASN A 104 1.28 -2.41 -5.23
N PHE A 105 1.85 -2.15 -4.05
CA PHE A 105 1.73 -3.06 -2.90
C PHE A 105 0.28 -3.19 -2.44
N LEU A 106 -0.37 -2.05 -2.17
CA LEU A 106 -1.71 -2.03 -1.61
C LEU A 106 -2.74 -2.69 -2.54
N GLN A 107 -2.71 -2.38 -3.83
CA GLN A 107 -3.61 -2.95 -4.83
C GLN A 107 -3.45 -4.45 -4.94
N ARG A 108 -2.20 -4.94 -4.96
CA ARG A 108 -1.91 -6.36 -5.06
C ARG A 108 -2.38 -7.13 -3.84
N LEU A 109 -2.03 -6.65 -2.65
CA LEU A 109 -2.38 -7.30 -1.39
C LEU A 109 -3.90 -7.27 -1.16
N SER A 110 -4.53 -6.11 -1.38
CA SER A 110 -5.99 -5.97 -1.30
C SER A 110 -6.70 -6.83 -2.33
N GLY A 111 -6.16 -6.99 -3.55
CA GLY A 111 -6.70 -7.89 -4.56
C GLY A 111 -6.71 -9.35 -4.12
N ILE A 112 -5.61 -9.81 -3.50
CA ILE A 112 -5.50 -11.16 -2.93
C ILE A 112 -6.50 -11.35 -1.79
N ALA A 113 -6.59 -10.40 -0.86
CA ALA A 113 -7.51 -10.45 0.28
C ALA A 113 -8.98 -10.46 -0.17
N THR A 114 -9.32 -9.62 -1.16
CA THR A 114 -10.67 -9.53 -1.75
C THR A 114 -11.06 -10.85 -2.39
N LEU A 115 -10.18 -11.43 -3.22
CA LEU A 115 -10.44 -12.72 -3.85
C LEU A 115 -10.56 -13.84 -2.82
N THR A 116 -9.69 -13.86 -1.81
CA THR A 116 -9.73 -14.85 -0.72
C THR A 116 -11.07 -14.80 0.01
N ARG A 117 -11.59 -13.60 0.31
CA ARG A 117 -12.91 -13.43 0.91
C ARG A 117 -14.01 -14.06 0.07
N CYS A 118 -13.98 -13.94 -1.26
CA CYS A 118 -14.97 -14.58 -2.13
C CYS A 118 -15.00 -16.10 -1.94
N TYR A 119 -13.83 -16.75 -1.82
CA TYR A 119 -13.76 -18.20 -1.56
C TYR A 119 -14.25 -18.57 -0.15
N VAL A 120 -13.89 -17.77 0.87
CA VAL A 120 -14.33 -17.99 2.25
C VAL A 120 -15.85 -17.86 2.37
N GLU A 121 -16.44 -16.84 1.75
CA GLU A 121 -17.89 -16.67 1.75
C GLU A 121 -18.62 -17.79 1.00
N ALA A 122 -18.04 -18.31 -0.09
CA ALA A 122 -18.61 -19.44 -0.83
C ALA A 122 -18.71 -20.74 0.00
N VAL A 123 -17.92 -20.88 1.08
CA VAL A 123 -17.90 -22.07 1.93
C VAL A 123 -18.44 -21.85 3.35
N LYS A 124 -19.04 -20.70 3.64
CA LYS A 124 -19.46 -20.25 4.99
C LYS A 124 -20.38 -21.21 5.76
N GLY A 125 -21.06 -22.11 5.07
CA GLY A 125 -21.93 -23.14 5.67
C GLY A 125 -21.25 -24.49 5.97
N TYR A 126 -19.97 -24.65 5.63
CA TYR A 126 -19.24 -25.90 5.78
C TYR A 126 -18.14 -25.79 6.84
N THR A 127 -17.80 -26.90 7.50
CA THR A 127 -16.66 -26.99 8.42
C THR A 127 -15.36 -27.18 7.64
N VAL A 128 -15.00 -26.20 6.80
CA VAL A 128 -13.79 -26.22 5.96
C VAL A 128 -13.06 -24.88 6.05
N ALA A 129 -11.77 -24.90 5.74
CA ALA A 129 -10.94 -23.70 5.65
C ALA A 129 -10.33 -23.57 4.25
N ILE A 130 -10.23 -22.34 3.77
CA ILE A 130 -9.48 -22.01 2.56
C ILE A 130 -8.00 -21.91 2.93
N ILE A 131 -7.13 -22.59 2.17
CA ILE A 131 -5.69 -22.60 2.38
C ILE A 131 -4.97 -22.05 1.14
N ASP A 132 -3.82 -21.42 1.36
CA ASP A 132 -2.94 -20.95 0.30
C ASP A 132 -2.05 -22.10 -0.23
N THR A 133 -1.14 -21.78 -1.16
CA THR A 133 -0.21 -22.76 -1.71
C THR A 133 1.18 -22.14 -1.88
N ARG A 134 2.15 -22.94 -2.31
CA ARG A 134 3.49 -22.45 -2.69
C ARG A 134 3.54 -21.80 -4.08
N LYS A 135 2.40 -21.68 -4.78
CA LYS A 135 2.29 -21.06 -6.11
C LYS A 135 2.14 -19.55 -5.97
N THR A 136 3.17 -18.92 -5.40
CA THR A 136 3.20 -17.47 -5.17
C THR A 136 4.12 -16.79 -6.18
N THR A 137 3.97 -15.48 -6.35
CA THR A 137 4.97 -14.70 -7.10
C THR A 137 6.31 -14.77 -6.34
N PRO A 138 7.43 -15.04 -7.03
CA PRO A 138 8.74 -15.12 -6.39
C PRO A 138 9.06 -13.86 -5.58
N GLY A 139 9.53 -14.03 -4.33
CA GLY A 139 9.86 -12.93 -3.42
C GLY A 139 8.68 -12.31 -2.66
N TRP A 140 7.44 -12.70 -2.98
CA TRP A 140 6.21 -12.15 -2.40
C TRP A 140 5.46 -13.14 -1.49
N ARG A 141 6.19 -14.08 -0.87
CA ARG A 141 5.60 -15.06 0.04
C ARG A 141 5.63 -14.58 1.48
#